data_AF-A0A1I4S1E4-F1
#
_entry.id   AF-A0A1I4S1E4-F1
#
_cell.length_a   1.000
_cell.length_b   1.000
_cell.length_c   1.000
_cell.angle_alpha   90.00
_cell.angle_beta   90.00
_cell.angle_gamma   90.00
#
_symmetry.space_group_name_H-M   'P 1'
#
loop_
_entity.id
_entity.type
_entity.pdbx_description
1 polymer ?
#
loop_
_entity_poly.entity_id
_entity_poly.type
_entity_poly.pdbx_seq_one_letter_code
_entity_poly.pdbx_strand_id
1 'polypeptide(L)'
;MYGQLASCPFLFLFLKKSNPIFISFMKKIITLILVFVSFAVTAQEKKETPKKQIVEASCGQCQFGMEGKECDLSVRIDGKSYFVDGTHIDKHGDAHAADGFCVKVRKAEVIGEIVDNRFKVTYFKLLPEIK
;
A
#
# COMPACT_ATOMS: atom_id res chain seq x y z
N MET A 1 -22.08 -8.96 -75.17
CA MET A 1 -21.83 -9.70 -73.91
C MET A 1 -21.18 -8.74 -72.91
N TYR A 2 -21.72 -8.71 -71.68
CA TYR A 2 -21.29 -7.94 -70.49
C TYR A 2 -21.40 -6.40 -70.64
N GLY A 3 -22.25 -5.65 -69.93
CA GLY A 3 -22.82 -5.81 -68.60
C GLY A 3 -21.96 -5.04 -67.60
N GLN A 4 -22.36 -3.83 -67.15
CA GLN A 4 -21.83 -3.21 -65.93
C GLN A 4 -22.70 -2.04 -65.44
N LEU A 5 -23.49 -2.34 -64.40
CA LEU A 5 -23.82 -1.54 -63.22
C LEU A 5 -24.26 -0.07 -63.42
N ALA A 6 -25.59 0.11 -63.44
CA ALA A 6 -26.25 1.37 -63.14
C ALA A 6 -25.96 1.78 -61.68
N SER A 7 -25.23 2.87 -61.51
CA SER A 7 -25.03 3.59 -60.27
C SER A 7 -26.34 4.25 -59.84
N CYS A 8 -27.01 3.64 -58.87
CA CYS A 8 -28.20 4.21 -58.22
C CYS A 8 -27.79 5.45 -57.39
N PRO A 9 -28.25 6.68 -57.72
CA PRO A 9 -27.84 7.88 -56.99
C PRO A 9 -28.66 8.11 -55.70
N PHE A 10 -29.54 7.16 -55.33
CA PHE A 10 -30.47 7.36 -54.21
C PHE A 10 -29.87 7.14 -52.81
N LEU A 11 -28.67 6.55 -52.70
CA LEU A 11 -28.04 6.26 -51.40
C LEU A 11 -27.15 7.39 -50.84
N PHE A 12 -27.21 8.60 -51.42
CA PHE A 12 -26.45 9.76 -50.94
C PHE A 12 -27.30 10.83 -50.22
N LEU A 13 -28.62 10.66 -50.15
CA LEU A 13 -29.53 11.67 -49.59
C LEU A 13 -29.95 11.44 -48.12
N PHE A 14 -29.37 10.46 -47.43
CA PHE A 14 -29.64 10.22 -46.00
C PHE A 14 -28.56 10.74 -45.03
N LEU A 15 -27.47 11.34 -45.53
CA LEU A 15 -26.32 11.75 -44.69
C LEU A 15 -26.08 13.27 -44.58
N LYS A 16 -27.06 14.14 -44.86
CA LYS A 16 -26.82 15.57 -44.68
C LYS A 16 -28.05 16.42 -44.41
N LYS A 17 -28.72 16.17 -43.28
CA LYS A 17 -29.54 17.21 -42.65
C LYS A 17 -29.59 17.05 -41.14
N SER A 18 -28.45 17.22 -40.48
CA SER A 18 -28.44 17.51 -39.05
C SER A 18 -28.91 18.95 -38.85
N ASN A 19 -30.03 19.10 -38.15
CA ASN A 19 -30.63 20.40 -37.83
C ASN A 19 -29.62 21.24 -37.01
N PRO A 20 -29.39 22.54 -37.30
CA PRO A 20 -28.38 23.33 -36.58
C PRO A 20 -28.68 23.43 -35.08
N ILE A 21 -29.97 23.36 -34.73
CA ILE A 21 -30.47 23.28 -33.36
C ILE A 21 -30.01 21.99 -32.66
N PHE A 22 -30.00 20.87 -33.38
CA PHE A 22 -29.59 19.55 -32.87
C PHE A 22 -28.07 19.48 -32.61
N ILE A 23 -27.28 20.14 -33.46
CA ILE A 23 -25.82 20.25 -33.31
C ILE A 23 -25.44 21.09 -32.08
N SER A 24 -26.16 22.21 -31.87
CA SER A 24 -25.99 23.07 -30.69
C SER A 24 -26.34 22.34 -29.39
N PHE A 25 -27.40 21.52 -29.41
CA PHE A 25 -27.84 20.72 -28.28
C PHE A 25 -26.83 19.62 -27.92
N MET A 26 -26.30 18.88 -28.91
CA MET A 26 -25.30 17.83 -28.68
C MET A 26 -23.96 18.38 -28.19
N LYS A 27 -23.53 19.58 -28.64
CA LYS A 27 -22.31 20.23 -28.13
C LYS A 27 -22.38 20.51 -26.63
N LYS A 28 -23.54 20.96 -26.12
CA LYS A 28 -23.74 21.21 -24.68
C LYS A 28 -23.68 19.92 -23.86
N ILE A 29 -24.26 18.84 -24.36
CA ILE A 29 -24.22 17.52 -23.72
C ILE A 29 -22.78 16.99 -23.67
N ILE A 30 -22.03 17.11 -24.76
CA ILE A 30 -20.61 16.69 -24.82
C ILE A 30 -19.77 17.51 -23.82
N THR A 31 -20.03 18.82 -23.72
CA THR A 31 -19.32 19.69 -22.77
C THR A 31 -19.64 19.32 -21.31
N LEU A 32 -20.88 18.92 -21.03
CA LEU A 32 -21.33 18.47 -19.70
C LEU A 32 -20.72 17.12 -19.29
N ILE A 33 -20.62 16.17 -20.23
CA ILE A 33 -20.01 14.85 -19.98
C ILE A 33 -18.50 14.99 -19.71
N LEU A 34 -17.82 15.89 -20.42
CA LEU A 34 -16.38 16.12 -20.25
C LEU A 34 -16.04 16.68 -18.85
N VAL A 35 -16.94 17.46 -18.23
CA VAL A 35 -16.78 17.97 -16.86
C VAL A 35 -16.98 16.87 -15.80
N PHE A 36 -17.84 15.87 -16.06
CA PHE A 36 -18.12 14.80 -15.10
C PHE A 36 -16.99 13.75 -15.02
N VAL A 37 -16.28 13.51 -16.12
CA VAL A 37 -15.15 12.56 -16.19
C VAL A 37 -13.95 13.02 -15.36
N SER A 38 -13.79 14.33 -15.12
CA SER A 38 -12.65 14.88 -14.37
C SER A 38 -12.62 14.45 -12.90
N PHE A 39 -13.75 14.04 -12.32
CA PHE A 39 -13.84 13.63 -10.91
C PHE A 39 -13.45 12.16 -10.64
N ALA A 40 -13.38 11.30 -11.66
CA ALA A 40 -13.12 9.87 -11.46
C ALA A 40 -11.61 9.51 -11.35
N VAL A 41 -10.71 10.49 -11.53
CA VAL A 41 -9.26 10.22 -11.66
C VAL A 41 -8.52 10.13 -10.31
N THR A 42 -9.12 10.53 -9.19
CA THR A 42 -8.39 10.68 -7.90
C THR A 42 -8.37 9.45 -6.99
N ALA A 43 -8.93 8.29 -7.38
CA ALA A 43 -9.10 7.14 -6.48
C ALA A 43 -8.02 6.02 -6.60
N GLN A 44 -6.87 6.28 -7.23
CA GLN A 44 -5.80 5.28 -7.28
C GLN A 44 -5.04 5.23 -5.94
N GLU A 45 -5.44 4.32 -5.04
CA GLU A 45 -4.64 3.99 -3.86
C GLU A 45 -3.29 3.40 -4.32
N LYS A 46 -2.23 4.17 -4.09
CA LYS A 46 -0.86 3.72 -4.31
C LYS A 46 -0.55 2.61 -3.29
N LYS A 47 -0.52 1.35 -3.75
CA LYS A 47 0.06 0.24 -2.98
C LYS A 47 1.53 0.54 -2.72
N GLU A 48 1.84 1.12 -1.57
CA GLU A 48 3.22 1.30 -1.15
C GLU A 48 3.84 -0.05 -0.85
N THR A 49 5.00 -0.31 -1.43
CA THR A 49 5.79 -1.48 -1.07
C THR A 49 6.28 -1.31 0.37
N PRO A 50 6.08 -2.32 1.25
CA PRO A 50 6.50 -2.22 2.64
C PRO A 50 8.02 -2.00 2.71
N LYS A 51 8.46 -0.89 3.31
CA LYS A 51 9.88 -0.55 3.42
C LYS A 51 10.52 -1.31 4.58
N LYS A 52 11.69 -1.88 4.32
CA LYS A 52 12.59 -2.41 5.35
C LYS A 52 13.17 -1.26 6.17
N GLN A 53 13.20 -1.43 7.48
CA GLN A 53 13.84 -0.50 8.40
C GLN A 53 14.67 -1.25 9.44
N ILE A 54 15.76 -0.64 9.90
CA ILE A 54 16.57 -1.18 10.99
C ILE A 54 16.13 -0.50 12.28
N VAL A 55 15.73 -1.31 13.25
CA VAL A 55 15.20 -0.85 14.54
C VAL A 55 15.94 -1.53 15.67
N GLU A 56 15.85 -0.95 16.87
CA GLU A 56 16.25 -1.65 18.08
C GLU A 56 15.17 -2.69 18.42
N ALA A 57 15.60 -3.90 18.79
CA ALA A 57 14.76 -5.02 19.17
C ALA A 57 15.28 -5.64 20.47
N SER A 58 14.38 -5.86 21.43
CA SER A 58 14.72 -6.36 22.76
C SER A 58 13.47 -6.81 23.52
N CYS A 59 13.63 -7.26 24.76
CA CYS A 59 12.50 -7.50 25.67
C CYS A 59 11.88 -6.15 26.10
N GLY A 60 10.57 -5.99 25.91
CA GLY A 60 9.85 -4.76 26.23
C GLY A 60 9.94 -4.41 27.71
N GLN A 61 9.73 -5.40 28.57
CA GLN A 61 9.70 -5.24 30.02
C GLN A 61 11.12 -5.07 30.59
N CYS A 62 12.04 -5.96 30.22
CA CYS A 62 13.39 -5.96 30.81
C CYS A 62 14.28 -4.80 30.32
N GLN A 63 14.17 -4.42 29.05
CA GLN A 63 15.12 -3.49 28.42
C GLN A 63 14.49 -2.16 27.99
N PHE A 64 13.19 -2.13 27.71
CA PHE A 64 12.48 -0.91 27.32
C PHE A 64 11.57 -0.33 28.40
N GLY A 65 11.45 -0.97 29.57
CA GLY A 65 10.64 -0.48 30.70
C GLY A 65 9.15 -0.44 30.41
N MET A 66 8.67 -1.30 29.51
CA MET A 66 7.24 -1.41 29.18
C MET A 66 6.48 -2.16 30.28
N GLU A 67 5.22 -1.78 30.51
CA GLU A 67 4.36 -2.46 31.47
C GLU A 67 4.04 -3.89 31.03
N GLY A 68 4.09 -4.83 31.97
CA GLY A 68 3.81 -6.24 31.74
C GLY A 68 4.50 -7.13 32.76
N LYS A 69 4.22 -8.43 32.72
CA LYS A 69 4.86 -9.44 33.59
C LYS A 69 5.58 -10.55 32.82
N GLU A 70 5.53 -10.51 31.50
CA GLU A 70 6.13 -11.52 30.62
C GLU A 70 7.41 -10.98 29.95
N CYS A 71 8.11 -11.84 29.20
CA CYS A 71 9.28 -11.47 28.41
C CYS A 71 8.88 -11.30 26.94
N ASP A 72 8.26 -10.16 26.61
CA ASP A 72 7.72 -9.95 25.27
C ASP A 72 8.72 -9.25 24.35
N LEU A 73 8.83 -9.76 23.12
CA LEU A 73 9.61 -9.10 22.09
C LEU A 73 8.99 -7.74 21.77
N SER A 74 9.84 -6.73 21.75
CA SER A 74 9.48 -5.35 21.43
C SER A 74 10.49 -4.73 20.48
N VAL A 75 10.04 -3.74 19.72
CA VAL A 75 10.90 -2.91 18.87
C VAL A 75 10.75 -1.44 19.23
N ARG A 76 11.82 -0.66 19.03
CA ARG A 76 11.79 0.80 19.16
C ARG A 76 11.84 1.44 17.78
N ILE A 77 10.75 2.11 17.42
CA ILE A 77 10.58 2.83 16.16
C ILE A 77 10.40 4.31 16.51
N ASP A 78 11.27 5.17 15.96
CA ASP A 78 11.26 6.61 16.20
C ASP A 78 11.24 6.98 17.70
N GLY A 79 12.02 6.24 18.50
CA GLY A 79 12.13 6.46 19.95
C GLY A 79 10.99 5.90 20.79
N LYS A 80 9.91 5.40 20.17
CA LYS A 80 8.79 4.76 20.88
C LYS A 80 8.85 3.24 20.78
N SER A 81 8.61 2.57 21.90
CA SER A 81 8.63 1.11 21.99
C SER A 81 7.24 0.51 21.75
N TYR A 82 7.19 -0.60 21.03
CA TYR A 82 5.98 -1.34 20.69
C TYR A 82 6.19 -2.84 20.90
N PHE A 83 5.22 -3.51 21.51
CA PHE A 83 5.20 -4.98 21.53
C PHE A 83 5.03 -5.51 20.11
N VAL A 84 5.72 -6.59 19.79
CA VAL A 84 5.72 -7.20 18.46
C VAL A 84 4.71 -8.33 18.41
N ASP A 85 3.88 -8.32 17.36
CA ASP A 85 2.99 -9.43 17.02
C ASP A 85 3.47 -10.13 15.76
N GLY A 86 3.40 -11.46 15.72
CA GLY A 86 3.78 -12.29 14.55
C GLY A 86 5.09 -13.06 14.73
N THR A 87 5.89 -12.72 15.73
CA THR A 87 7.03 -13.53 16.19
C THR A 87 7.21 -13.37 17.70
N HIS A 88 7.98 -14.27 18.32
CA HIS A 88 8.22 -14.28 19.76
C HIS A 88 9.71 -14.23 20.06
N ILE A 89 10.05 -13.80 21.28
CA ILE A 89 11.44 -13.58 21.72
C ILE A 89 12.31 -14.83 21.51
N ASP A 90 11.79 -16.01 21.88
CA ASP A 90 12.52 -17.28 21.83
C ASP A 90 12.65 -17.86 20.41
N LYS A 91 11.91 -17.32 19.42
CA LYS A 91 12.08 -17.72 18.01
C LYS A 91 13.40 -17.21 17.42
N HIS A 92 14.11 -16.35 18.14
CA HIS A 92 15.32 -15.70 17.69
C HIS A 92 16.56 -16.07 18.53
N GLY A 93 16.44 -17.07 19.41
CA GLY A 93 17.49 -17.53 20.31
C GLY A 93 16.99 -17.60 21.75
N ASP A 94 17.86 -18.03 22.67
CA ASP A 94 17.56 -17.99 24.11
C ASP A 94 17.51 -16.54 24.58
N ALA A 95 16.35 -16.10 25.06
CA ALA A 95 16.14 -14.73 25.54
C ALA A 95 17.06 -14.35 26.70
N HIS A 96 17.54 -15.31 27.50
CA HIS A 96 18.38 -15.08 28.68
C HIS A 96 19.87 -15.33 28.45
N ALA A 97 20.28 -15.70 27.24
CA ALA A 97 21.68 -15.80 26.88
C ALA A 97 22.38 -14.42 26.93
N ALA A 98 23.71 -14.41 26.87
CA ALA A 98 24.50 -13.17 26.91
C ALA A 98 24.18 -12.21 25.73
N ASP A 99 23.72 -12.73 24.60
CA ASP A 99 23.22 -12.00 23.45
C ASP A 99 21.68 -12.07 23.32
N GLY A 100 21.01 -12.58 24.35
CA GLY A 100 19.57 -12.73 24.42
C GLY A 100 18.86 -11.39 24.63
N PHE A 101 17.61 -11.32 24.18
CA PHE A 101 16.82 -10.09 24.20
C PHE A 101 16.43 -9.61 25.61
N CYS A 102 16.46 -10.44 26.64
CA CYS A 102 16.24 -9.99 28.03
C CYS A 102 17.49 -9.33 28.62
N VAL A 103 18.67 -9.59 28.04
CA VAL A 103 19.97 -9.11 28.54
C VAL A 103 20.46 -7.91 27.74
N LYS A 104 20.11 -7.84 26.44
CA LYS A 104 20.68 -6.86 25.53
C LYS A 104 19.67 -6.28 24.54
N VAL A 105 19.86 -5.00 24.21
CA VAL A 105 19.22 -4.36 23.07
C VAL A 105 20.03 -4.66 21.80
N ARG A 106 19.38 -5.26 20.80
CA ARG A 106 19.99 -5.63 19.52
C ARG A 106 19.33 -4.89 18.37
N LYS A 107 19.89 -5.00 17.16
CA LYS A 107 19.30 -4.42 15.95
C LYS A 107 18.64 -5.50 15.10
N ALA A 108 17.48 -5.19 14.54
CA ALA A 108 16.78 -6.07 13.62
C ALA A 108 16.34 -5.29 12.38
N GLU A 109 16.39 -5.94 11.21
CA GLU A 109 15.70 -5.47 10.01
C GLU A 109 14.25 -5.95 10.06
N VAL A 110 13.29 -5.02 10.00
CA VAL A 110 11.87 -5.32 10.12
C VAL A 110 11.04 -4.72 8.99
N ILE A 111 9.92 -5.37 8.71
CA ILE A 111 8.79 -4.85 7.93
C ILE A 111 7.53 -5.13 8.73
N GLY A 112 6.68 -4.14 8.88
CA GLY A 112 5.42 -4.27 9.59
C GLY A 112 4.67 -2.95 9.68
N GLU A 113 3.56 -2.99 10.39
CA GLU A 113 2.68 -1.85 10.60
C GLU A 113 2.34 -1.72 12.08
N ILE A 114 2.10 -0.49 12.52
CA ILE A 114 1.65 -0.22 13.89
C ILE A 114 0.13 -0.20 13.88
N VAL A 115 -0.48 -1.17 14.54
CA VAL A 115 -1.94 -1.32 14.65
C VAL A 115 -2.26 -1.52 16.12
N ASP A 116 -3.20 -0.72 16.65
CA ASP A 116 -3.60 -0.77 18.06
C ASP A 116 -2.42 -0.66 19.05
N ASN A 117 -1.46 0.22 18.74
CA ASN A 117 -0.24 0.43 19.53
C ASN A 117 0.65 -0.82 19.69
N ARG A 118 0.53 -1.80 18.78
CA ARG A 118 1.43 -2.94 18.63
C ARG A 118 2.02 -2.96 17.23
N PHE A 119 3.23 -3.49 17.10
CA PHE A 119 3.91 -3.62 15.81
C PHE A 119 3.64 -5.01 15.24
N LYS A 120 2.74 -5.09 14.24
CA LYS A 120 2.42 -6.33 13.53
C LYS A 120 3.49 -6.57 12.47
N VAL A 121 4.38 -7.52 12.74
CA VAL A 121 5.52 -7.80 11.87
C VAL A 121 5.14 -8.78 10.76
N THR A 122 5.54 -8.46 9.53
CA THR A 122 5.46 -9.36 8.37
C THR A 122 6.83 -9.92 7.99
N TYR A 123 7.91 -9.24 8.40
CA TYR A 123 9.28 -9.69 8.26
C TYR A 123 10.12 -9.25 9.46
N PHE A 124 10.83 -10.19 10.07
CA PHE A 124 11.76 -9.90 11.15
C PHE A 124 13.08 -10.65 10.93
N LYS A 125 14.19 -9.92 10.87
CA LYS A 125 15.52 -10.50 10.79
C LYS A 125 16.43 -9.84 11.82
N LEU A 126 16.81 -10.62 12.84
CA LEU A 126 17.83 -10.23 13.79
C LEU A 126 19.18 -10.09 13.08
N LEU A 127 19.85 -8.96 13.29
CA LEU A 127 21.17 -8.73 12.73
C LEU A 127 22.24 -9.34 13.66
N PRO A 128 23.37 -9.82 13.09
CA PRO A 128 24.50 -10.26 13.91
C PRO A 128 25.04 -9.10 14.72
N GLU A 129 25.55 -9.39 15.92
CA GLU A 129 26.28 -8.38 16.69
C GLU A 129 27.61 -8.07 16.00
N ILE A 130 27.87 -6.78 15.78
CA ILE A 130 29.19 -6.31 15.43
C ILE A 130 29.96 -6.23 16.75
N LYS A 131 30.87 -7.19 16.97
CA LYS A 131 31.76 -7.24 18.13
C LYS A 131 32.88 -6.22 18.01
#